data_AF-A0A7W8NIY3-F1
#
_entry.id   AF-A0A7W8NIY3-F1
#
_cell.length_a   1.000
_cell.length_b   1.000
_cell.length_c   1.000
_cell.angle_alpha   90.00
_cell.angle_beta   90.00
_cell.angle_gamma   90.00
#
_symmetry.space_group_name_H-M   'P 1'
#
loop_
_entity.id
_entity.type
_entity.pdbx_description
1 polymer ?
#
loop_
_entity_poly.entity_id
_entity_poly.type
_entity_poly.pdbx_seq_one_letter_code
_entity_poly.pdbx_strand_id
1 'polypeptide(L)' 'MEHLAYHLAREARSLGLESTDLEGVSPETVVAFAQRVLSELAALGLIHGREELDCWAVPRKSGH' A
#
# COMPACT_ATOMS: atom_id res chain seq x y z
N MET A 1 4.16 9.25 11.13
CA MET A 1 3.65 9.79 9.84
C MET A 1 4.77 10.19 8.88
N GLU A 2 5.87 10.79 9.34
CA GLU A 2 6.98 11.24 8.44
C GLU A 2 7.59 10.11 7.59
N HIS A 3 7.72 8.90 8.14
CA HIS A 3 8.22 7.75 7.39
C HIS A 3 7.31 7.32 6.21
N LEU A 4 5.98 7.41 6.39
CA LEU A 4 5.02 7.09 5.32
C LEU A 4 5.13 8.13 4.20
N ALA A 5 5.17 9.41 4.55
CA ALA A 5 5.30 10.49 3.57
C ALA A 5 6.58 10.35 2.73
N TYR A 6 7.72 10.04 3.38
CA TYR A 6 8.97 9.80 2.67
C TYR A 6 8.92 8.57 1.76
N HIS A 7 8.30 7.48 2.23
CA HIS A 7 8.13 6.27 1.44
C HIS A 7 7.27 6.50 0.19
N LEU A 8 6.11 7.15 0.36
CA LEU A 8 5.21 7.49 -0.75
C LEU A 8 5.85 8.45 -1.74
N ALA A 9 6.62 9.44 -1.28
CA ALA A 9 7.36 10.33 -2.15
C ALA A 9 8.43 9.58 -2.98
N ARG A 10 9.07 8.54 -2.41
CA ARG A 10 10.02 7.70 -3.13
C ARG A 10 9.33 6.85 -4.20
N GLU A 11 8.20 6.25 -3.87
CA GLU A 11 7.39 5.46 -4.81
C GLU A 11 6.86 6.35 -5.96
N ALA A 12 6.34 7.53 -5.65
CA ALA A 12 5.89 8.50 -6.66
C ALA A 12 7.00 8.84 -7.66
N ARG A 13 8.22 9.13 -7.19
CA ARG A 13 9.38 9.38 -8.06
C ARG A 13 9.74 8.17 -8.93
N SER A 14 9.69 6.95 -8.39
CA SER A 14 9.96 5.75 -9.19
C SER A 14 8.95 5.52 -10.31
N LEU A 15 7.74 6.08 -10.17
CA LEU A 15 6.68 6.05 -11.16
C LEU A 15 6.66 7.30 -12.08
N GLY A 16 7.62 8.23 -11.93
CA GLY A 16 7.64 9.49 -12.67
C GLY A 16 6.58 10.50 -12.24
N LEU A 17 5.95 10.30 -11.07
CA LEU A 17 4.93 11.20 -10.49
C LEU A 17 5.60 12.29 -9.65
N GLU A 18 6.41 13.13 -10.31
CA GLU A 18 7.18 14.19 -9.64
C GLU A 18 6.42 15.53 -9.54
N SER A 19 5.32 15.66 -10.28
CA SER A 19 4.49 16.85 -10.32
C SER A 19 3.05 16.52 -9.91
N THR A 20 2.36 17.52 -9.36
CA THR A 20 0.90 17.48 -9.19
C THR A 20 0.16 17.62 -10.52
N ASP A 21 0.88 18.07 -11.56
CA ASP A 21 0.42 18.03 -12.94
C ASP A 21 0.61 16.63 -13.51
N LEU A 22 -0.51 15.98 -13.81
CA LEU A 22 -0.55 14.61 -14.34
C LEU A 22 -0.78 14.59 -15.85
N GLU A 23 -0.71 15.74 -16.54
CA GLU A 23 -0.77 15.77 -18.00
C GLU A 23 0.34 14.91 -18.62
N GLY A 24 -0.07 13.99 -19.49
CA GLY A 24 0.83 13.04 -20.16
C GLY A 24 1.23 11.82 -19.32
N VAL A 25 0.85 11.74 -18.04
CA VAL A 25 1.03 10.54 -17.23
C VAL A 25 -0.03 9.51 -17.61
N SER A 26 0.39 8.25 -17.77
CA SER A 26 -0.57 7.19 -18.07
C SER A 26 -1.53 6.96 -16.90
N PRO A 27 -2.83 6.74 -17.16
CA PRO A 27 -3.78 6.43 -16.10
C PRO A 27 -3.38 5.19 -15.29
N GLU A 28 -2.73 4.20 -15.92
CA GLU A 28 -2.27 3.00 -15.21
C GLU A 28 -1.22 3.32 -14.14
N THR A 29 -0.32 4.28 -14.40
CA THR A 29 0.69 4.72 -13.44
C THR A 29 0.06 5.38 -12.21
N VAL A 30 -0.96 6.21 -12.41
CA VAL A 30 -1.71 6.85 -11.31
C VAL A 30 -2.46 5.81 -10.49
N VAL A 31 -3.10 4.84 -11.16
CA VAL A 31 -3.80 3.73 -10.49
C VAL A 31 -2.82 2.87 -9.70
N ALA A 32 -1.65 2.55 -10.24
CA ALA A 32 -0.62 1.78 -9.54
C ALA A 32 -0.15 2.49 -8.27
N PHE A 33 0.08 3.79 -8.33
CA PHE A 33 0.42 4.57 -7.15
C PHE A 33 -0.72 4.60 -6.11
N ALA A 34 -1.96 4.81 -6.55
CA ALA A 34 -3.12 4.80 -5.67
C ALA A 34 -3.29 3.45 -4.96
N GLN A 35 -3.10 2.33 -5.67
CA GLN A 35 -3.12 0.99 -5.08
C GLN A 35 -2.05 0.84 -4.00
N ARG A 36 -0.83 1.32 -4.26
CA ARG A 36 0.27 1.31 -3.29
C ARG A 36 -0.09 2.08 -2.01
N VAL A 37 -0.61 3.31 -2.17
CA VAL A 37 -1.05 4.14 -1.04
C VAL A 37 -2.12 3.43 -0.22
N LEU A 38 -3.14 2.86 -0.88
CA LEU A 38 -4.21 2.15 -0.19
C LEU A 38 -3.69 0.91 0.56
N SER A 39 -2.75 0.16 -0.01
CA SER A 39 -2.11 -0.97 0.68
C SER A 39 -1.35 -0.54 1.93
N GLU A 40 -0.57 0.53 1.87
CA GLU A 40 0.16 1.04 3.03
C GLU A 40 -0.78 1.57 4.12
N LEU A 41 -1.84 2.29 3.75
CA LEU A 41 -2.85 2.77 4.69
C LEU A 41 -3.58 1.61 5.38
N ALA A 42 -3.87 0.54 4.64
CA ALA A 42 -4.47 -0.68 5.20
C ALA A 42 -3.51 -1.39 6.16
N ALA A 43 -2.22 -1.53 5.78
CA ALA A 43 -1.19 -2.13 6.62
C ALA A 43 -0.96 -1.37 7.94
N LEU A 44 -1.18 -0.05 7.93
CA LEU A 44 -1.13 0.79 9.13
C LEU A 44 -2.45 0.80 9.93
N GLY A 45 -3.49 0.09 9.47
CA GLY A 45 -4.80 0.05 10.12
C GLY A 45 -5.58 1.37 10.02
N LEU A 46 -5.22 2.26 9.11
CA LEU A 46 -5.85 3.57 8.93
C LEU A 46 -7.11 3.50 8.06
N ILE A 47 -7.21 2.48 7.22
CA ILE A 47 -8.39 2.14 6.44
C ILE A 47 -8.68 0.64 6.56
N HIS A 48 -9.90 0.25 6.22
CA HIS A 48 -10.25 -1.17 6.13
C HIS A 48 -9.44 -1.83 5.02
N GLY A 49 -8.49 -2.69 5.40
CA GLY A 49 -7.85 -3.60 4.48
C GLY A 49 -8.82 -4.71 4.06
N ARG A 50 -8.58 -5.32 2.90
CA ARG A 50 -9.18 -6.62 2.58
C ARG A 50 -8.46 -7.67 3.43
N GLU A 51 -8.82 -7.77 4.71
CA GLU A 51 -8.52 -8.96 5.50
C GLU A 51 -9.47 -10.08 5.06
N GLU A 52 -9.10 -10.80 4.00
CA GLU A 52 -9.37 -12.23 3.97
C GLU A 52 -8.24 -12.89 4.74
N LEU A 53 -8.37 -12.88 6.07
CA LEU A 53 -7.70 -13.87 6.89
C LEU A 53 -8.39 -15.21 6.58
N ASP A 54 -8.00 -15.86 5.50
CA ASP A 54 -8.22 -17.29 5.39
C ASP A 54 -7.40 -17.93 6.52
N CYS A 55 -8.11 -18.27 7.59
CA CYS A 55 -7.62 -18.82 8.85
C CYS A 55 -6.92 -20.17 8.64
N TRP A 56 -5.72 -20.17 8.06
CA TRP A 56 -4.83 -21.33 7.99
C TRP A 56 -3.92 -21.45 9.22
N ALA A 57 -4.20 -20.71 10.28
CA ALA A 57 -3.51 -20.85 11.56
C ALA A 57 -3.94 -22.17 12.25
N VAL A 58 -3.28 -23.27 11.91
CA VAL A 58 -3.42 -24.54 12.62
C VAL A 58 -2.81 -24.37 14.02
N PRO A 59 -3.56 -24.58 15.12
CA PRO A 59 -3.00 -24.51 16.46
C PRO A 59 -1.90 -25.56 16.63
N ARG A 60 -0.74 -25.16 17.15
CA ARG A 60 0.30 -26.11 17.56
C ARG A 60 -0.30 -26.99 18.66
N LYS A 61 -0.44 -28.29 18.41
CA LYS A 61 -0.87 -29.26 19.41
C LYS A 61 0.06 -29.16 20.61
N SER A 62 -0.46 -28.62 21.71
CA SER A 62 0.17 -28.72 23.03
C SER A 62 0.11 -30.18 23.47
N GLY A 63 1.17 -30.93 23.23
CA GLY A 63 1.40 -32.21 23.89
C GLY A 63 2.01 -31.94 25.25
N HIS A 64 1.25 -32.24 26.30
CA HIS A 64 1.75 -32.44 27.67
C HIS A 64 2.27 -33.89 27.78
#